data_AF-A0A6V7JBJ3-F1
#
_entry.id   AF-A0A6V7JBJ3-F1
#
_cell.length_a   1.000
_cell.length_b   1.000
_cell.length_c   1.000
_cell.angle_alpha   90.00
_cell.angle_beta   90.00
_cell.angle_gamma   90.00
#
_symmetry.space_group_name_H-M   'P 1'
#
loop_
_entity.id
_entity.type
_entity.pdbx_description
1 polymer ?
#
loop_
_entity_poly.entity_id
_entity_poly.type
_entity_poly.pdbx_seq_one_letter_code
_entity_poly.pdbx_strand_id
1 'polypeptide(L)' 'SAANKWCGLGDVQDDKHEDAWFNATDKCCREHAACSNVIGPGENKYGLQNYGAFPA' A
#
# COMPACT_ATOMS: atom_id res chain seq x y z
N SER A 1 -2.84 19.89 0.48
CA SER A 1 -3.12 18.52 0.04
C SER A 1 -1.80 17.84 -0.26
N ALA A 2 -1.66 16.54 0.01
CA ALA A 2 -0.47 15.78 -0.38
C ALA A 2 -0.54 15.40 -1.87
N ALA A 3 0.63 15.14 -2.47
CA ALA A 3 0.72 14.64 -3.85
C ALA A 3 0.05 13.27 -4.00
N ASN A 4 0.49 12.30 -3.21
CA ASN A 4 -0.12 10.99 -2.98
C ASN A 4 -0.11 10.73 -1.47
N LYS A 5 -1.18 10.14 -0.94
CA LYS A 5 -1.33 9.76 0.46
C LYS A 5 -1.08 8.27 0.70
N TRP A 6 -1.41 7.42 -0.27
CA TRP A 6 -1.39 5.95 -0.10
C TRP A 6 -0.19 5.29 -0.80
N CYS A 7 0.55 6.03 -1.63
CA CYS A 7 1.71 5.49 -2.33
C CYS A 7 2.95 5.53 -1.43
N GLY A 8 3.36 4.39 -0.88
CA GLY A 8 4.56 4.25 -0.06
C GLY A 8 4.41 3.21 1.05
N LEU A 9 5.25 3.32 2.09
CA LEU A 9 5.18 2.49 3.29
C LEU A 9 4.17 3.07 4.27
N GLY A 10 3.05 2.38 4.45
CA GLY A 10 2.05 2.74 5.45
C GLY A 10 0.65 2.46 4.95
N ASP A 11 -0.03 1.55 5.63
CA ASP A 11 -1.47 1.51 5.64
C ASP A 11 -1.98 2.58 6.62
N VAL A 12 -3.00 3.31 6.18
CA VAL A 12 -3.90 4.12 7.00
C VAL A 12 -3.38 5.51 7.40
N GLN A 13 -3.66 6.48 6.52
CA GLN A 13 -4.14 7.77 7.00
C GLN A 13 -5.65 7.62 7.30
N ASP A 14 -6.06 8.00 8.51
CA ASP A 14 -7.39 7.82 9.13
C ASP A 14 -8.54 8.48 8.33
N ASP A 15 -8.19 9.30 7.36
CA ASP A 15 -9.06 10.15 6.57
C ASP A 15 -9.31 9.54 5.17
N LYS A 16 -10.29 8.62 5.12
CA LYS A 16 -10.80 8.03 3.86
C LYS A 16 -11.34 9.05 2.84
N HIS A 17 -11.46 10.33 3.21
CA HIS A 17 -12.23 11.34 2.47
C HIS A 17 -11.44 12.59 2.05
N GLU A 18 -10.12 12.63 2.23
CA GLU A 18 -9.34 13.77 1.74
C GLU A 18 -8.75 13.52 0.35
N ASP A 19 -8.97 14.47 -0.56
CA ASP A 19 -8.46 14.45 -1.93
C ASP A 19 -6.93 14.66 -1.97
N ALA A 20 -6.20 13.70 -2.55
CA ALA A 20 -4.82 13.88 -2.97
C ALA A 20 -4.75 14.64 -4.31
N TRP A 21 -3.66 15.38 -4.55
CA TRP A 21 -3.47 16.08 -5.83
C TRP A 21 -3.45 15.12 -7.02
N PHE A 22 -2.90 13.93 -6.86
CA PHE A 22 -2.90 12.88 -7.87
C PHE A 22 -3.94 11.80 -7.57
N ASN A 23 -5.20 12.21 -7.40
CA ASN A 23 -6.32 11.34 -6.99
C ASN A 23 -6.39 10.01 -7.76
N ALA A 24 -6.19 10.01 -9.08
CA ALA A 24 -6.22 8.78 -9.89
C ALA A 24 -5.10 7.78 -9.52
N THR A 25 -3.88 8.26 -9.30
CA THR A 25 -2.73 7.43 -8.88
C THR A 25 -2.90 6.97 -7.44
N ASP A 26 -3.33 7.90 -6.58
CA ASP A 26 -3.55 7.66 -5.16
C ASP A 26 -4.65 6.61 -4.91
N LYS A 27 -5.67 6.57 -5.77
CA LYS A 27 -6.70 5.53 -5.77
C LYS A 27 -6.10 4.13 -5.95
N CYS A 28 -5.21 3.95 -6.92
CA CYS A 28 -4.56 2.66 -7.15
C CYS A 28 -3.72 2.24 -5.94
N CYS A 29 -3.00 3.18 -5.33
CA CYS A 29 -2.21 2.91 -4.14
C CYS A 29 -3.08 2.55 -2.93
N ARG A 30 -4.26 3.18 -2.77
CA ARG A 30 -5.23 2.83 -1.74
C ARG A 30 -5.79 1.42 -1.92
N GLU A 31 -6.11 1.03 -3.15
CA GLU A 31 -6.56 -0.33 -3.47
C GLU A 31 -5.46 -1.37 -3.23
N HIS A 32 -4.21 -1.04 -3.59
CA HIS A 32 -3.05 -1.90 -3.34
C HIS A 32 -2.80 -2.13 -1.84
N ALA A 33 -2.82 -1.06 -1.05
CA ALA A 33 -2.61 -1.12 0.39
C ALA A 33 -3.71 -1.95 1.11
N ALA A 34 -4.95 -1.87 0.61
CA ALA A 34 -6.07 -2.67 1.13
C ALA A 34 -6.07 -4.16 0.71
N CYS A 35 -5.08 -4.62 -0.06
CA CYS A 35 -5.01 -6.00 -0.51
C CYS A 35 -4.83 -6.97 0.68
N SER A 36 -5.71 -7.97 0.81
CA SER A 36 -5.55 -9.02 1.83
C SER A 36 -4.51 -10.07 1.44
N ASN A 37 -4.07 -10.08 0.18
CA ASN A 37 -3.07 -11.00 -0.32
C ASN A 37 -1.70 -10.33 -0.42
N VAL A 38 -1.09 -10.12 0.74
CA VAL A 38 0.25 -9.56 0.89
C VAL A 38 1.19 -10.65 1.43
N ILE A 39 2.46 -10.58 1.04
CA ILE A 39 3.57 -11.32 1.66
C ILE A 39 4.49 -10.30 2.33
N GLY A 40 4.46 -10.24 3.66
CA GLY A 40 5.24 -9.29 4.44
C GLY A 40 6.76 -9.49 4.30
N PRO A 41 7.57 -8.51 4.73
CA PRO A 41 9.03 -8.62 4.71
C PRO A 41 9.50 -9.88 5.47
N GLY A 42 10.27 -10.75 4.80
CA GLY A 42 10.76 -12.01 5.37
C GLY A 42 9.71 -13.13 5.44
N GLU A 43 8.45 -12.88 5.10
CA GLU A 43 7.36 -13.86 5.19
C GLU A 43 7.47 -14.92 4.08
N ASN A 44 7.01 -16.13 4.41
CA ASN A 44 6.83 -17.23 3.48
C ASN A 44 5.34 -17.50 3.25
N LYS A 45 4.90 -17.44 1.99
CA LYS A 45 3.50 -17.70 1.61
C LYS A 45 3.45 -18.32 0.21
N TYR A 46 2.56 -19.29 0.00
CA TYR A 46 2.40 -19.99 -1.29
C TYR A 46 3.69 -20.61 -1.86
N GLY A 47 4.64 -21.00 -0.98
CA GLY A 47 5.94 -21.53 -1.40
C GLY A 47 6.93 -20.46 -1.89
N LEU A 48 6.62 -19.18 -1.74
CA LEU A 48 7.50 -18.04 -2.03
C LEU A 48 7.96 -17.39 -0.73
N GLN A 49 9.19 -16.85 -0.73
CA GLN A 49 9.73 -16.04 0.35
C GLN A 49 9.94 -14.60 -0.13
N ASN A 50 9.46 -13.63 0.65
CA ASN A 50 9.79 -12.24 0.41
C ASN A 50 11.12 -11.88 1.09
N TYR A 51 12.20 -11.79 0.30
CA TYR A 51 13.52 -11.34 0.80
C TYR A 51 13.67 -9.82 0.88
N GLY A 52 12.65 -9.07 0.46
CA GLY A 52 12.65 -7.62 0.46
C GLY A 52 12.35 -7.02 1.85
N ALA A 53 12.66 -5.73 1.98
CA ALA A 53 12.35 -4.96 3.17
C ALA A 53 10.89 -4.49 3.24
N PHE A 54 10.11 -4.70 2.17
CA PHE A 54 8.76 -4.17 2.02
C PHE A 54 7.77 -5.26 1.62
N PRO A 55 6.47 -5.11 1.95
CA PRO A 55 5.46 -6.08 1.58
C PRO A 55 5.35 -6.24 0.05
N ALA A 56 5.19 -7.47 -0.38
CA ALA A 56 5.01 -7.87 -1.77
C ALA A 56 3.56 -8.29 -2.05
#